data_AF-A0A3D2V480-F1
#
_entry.id   AF-A0A3D2V480-F1
#
_cell.length_a   1.000
_cell.length_b   1.000
_cell.length_c   1.000
_cell.angle_alpha   90.00
_cell.angle_beta   90.00
_cell.angle_gamma   90.00
#
_symmetry.space_group_name_H-M   'P 1'
#
loop_
_entity.id
_entity.type
_entity.pdbx_description
1 polymer ?
#
loop_
_entity_poly.entity_id
_entity_poly.type
_entity_poly.pdbx_seq_one_letter_code
_entity_poly.pdbx_strand_id
1 'polypeptide(L)' 'MSSPNTPDLIQENTGRIDASHKLLINCNQVDVNQLMPLKYHWAWEHYLNGCANHWMPTEVPMTKDIET' A
#
# COMPACT_ATOMS: atom_id res chain seq x y z
N MET A 1 -25.14 30.29 22.09
CA MET A 1 -24.90 29.80 20.71
C MET A 1 -23.64 28.97 20.76
N SER A 2 -23.78 27.70 21.12
CA SER A 2 -22.67 26.76 21.26
C SER A 2 -22.52 26.04 19.93
N SER A 3 -21.42 26.29 19.23
CA SER A 3 -21.19 25.70 17.91
C SER A 3 -21.17 24.17 18.00
N PRO A 4 -21.83 23.46 17.05
CA PRO A 4 -21.89 22.01 17.04
C PRO A 4 -20.63 21.43 16.37
N ASN A 5 -20.17 20.29 16.90
CA ASN A 5 -19.37 19.27 16.22
C ASN A 5 -18.11 19.77 15.48
N THR A 6 -17.05 20.05 16.23
CA THR A 6 -15.71 19.77 15.68
C THR A 6 -15.66 18.26 15.46
N PRO A 7 -15.48 17.74 14.23
CA PRO A 7 -15.25 16.32 14.06
C PRO A 7 -14.01 15.98 14.89
N ASP A 8 -14.12 14.98 15.77
CA ASP A 8 -12.98 14.43 16.49
C ASP A 8 -11.91 14.11 15.44
N LEU A 9 -10.92 14.99 15.32
CA LEU A 9 -9.78 14.78 14.44
C LEU A 9 -9.14 13.51 14.97
N ILE A 10 -9.17 12.46 14.15
CA ILE A 10 -8.53 11.17 14.42
C ILE A 10 -7.21 11.50 15.09
N GLN A 11 -7.08 11.11 16.35
CA GLN A 11 -5.93 11.43 17.17
C GLN A 11 -4.72 10.81 16.45
N GLU A 12 -4.00 11.61 15.67
CA GLU A 12 -2.91 11.09 14.85
C GLU A 12 -1.84 10.58 15.81
N ASN A 13 -1.78 9.26 15.93
CA ASN A 13 -0.76 8.59 16.71
C ASN A 13 0.56 8.71 15.93
N THR A 14 1.19 9.88 16.05
CA THR A 14 2.45 10.29 15.41
C THR A 14 3.67 9.58 16.01
N GLY A 15 3.47 8.62 16.91
CA GLY A 15 4.53 7.80 17.48
C GLY A 15 5.07 6.77 16.48
N ARG A 16 6.32 6.35 16.68
CA ARG A 16 6.88 5.21 15.93
C ARG A 16 6.07 3.96 16.23
N ILE A 17 5.66 3.25 15.18
CA ILE A 17 4.88 2.02 15.26
C ILE A 17 5.81 0.83 15.45
N ASP A 18 5.44 -0.10 16.33
CA ASP A 18 6.08 -1.41 16.40
C ASP A 18 5.54 -2.33 15.29
N ALA A 19 6.46 -2.98 14.56
CA ALA A 19 6.13 -3.94 13.52
C ALA A 19 5.28 -5.11 14.07
N SER A 20 5.49 -5.51 15.32
CA SER A 20 4.80 -6.67 15.92
C SER A 20 3.27 -6.52 15.95
N HIS A 21 2.76 -5.30 16.16
CA HIS A 21 1.34 -4.99 16.28
C HIS A 21 0.59 -4.89 14.93
N LYS A 22 1.30 -4.89 13.79
CA LYS A 22 0.66 -4.82 12.47
C LYS A 22 -0.13 -6.11 12.18
N LEU A 23 -1.38 -6.00 11.77
CA LEU A 23 -2.21 -7.14 11.33
C LEU A 23 -2.61 -6.96 9.87
N LEU A 24 -2.80 -8.08 9.16
CA LEU A 24 -3.24 -8.05 7.75
C LEU A 24 -4.66 -7.49 7.58
N ILE A 25 -5.55 -7.79 8.52
CA ILE A 25 -6.95 -7.34 8.51
C ILE A 25 -7.32 -6.77 9.88
N ASN A 26 -8.27 -5.83 9.89
CA ASN A 26 -8.84 -5.24 11.10
C ASN A 26 -7.80 -4.64 12.07
N CYS A 27 -6.69 -4.10 11.56
CA CYS A 27 -5.70 -3.42 12.38
C CYS A 27 -6.13 -1.96 12.62
N ASN A 28 -6.79 -1.70 13.74
CA ASN A 28 -7.17 -0.33 14.16
C ASN A 28 -6.21 0.28 15.19
N GLN A 29 -5.19 -0.47 15.61
CA GLN A 29 -4.29 -0.10 16.70
C GLN A 29 -3.01 0.61 16.23
N VAL A 30 -2.67 0.47 14.94
CA VAL A 30 -1.45 1.04 14.35
C VAL A 30 -1.82 1.95 13.17
N ASP A 31 -1.04 3.01 12.96
CA ASP A 31 -1.22 3.90 11.83
C ASP A 31 -0.76 3.24 10.51
N VAL A 32 -1.70 3.11 9.56
CA VAL A 32 -1.50 2.42 8.28
C VAL A 32 -0.74 3.30 7.27
N ASN A 33 -0.71 4.62 7.47
CA ASN A 33 -0.04 5.54 6.54
C ASN A 33 1.49 5.45 6.67
N GLN A 34 2.02 4.89 7.75
CA GLN A 34 3.45 4.68 7.96
C GLN A 34 3.91 3.33 7.40
N LEU A 35 4.62 3.38 6.26
CA LEU A 35 5.17 2.19 5.61
C LEU A 35 6.15 1.43 6.53
N MET A 36 7.04 2.16 7.20
CA MET A 36 8.03 1.58 8.11
C MET A 36 7.49 1.49 9.55
N PRO A 37 7.91 0.49 10.33
CA PRO A 37 8.71 -0.69 9.97
C PRO A 37 7.86 -1.78 9.27
N LEU A 38 8.48 -2.58 8.41
CA LEU A 38 7.80 -3.69 7.70
C LEU A 38 7.64 -4.90 8.62
N LYS A 39 6.44 -5.49 8.66
CA LYS A 39 6.18 -6.80 9.28
C LYS A 39 6.18 -7.93 8.26
N TYR A 40 5.54 -7.71 7.11
CA TYR A 40 5.34 -8.71 6.07
C TYR A 40 6.34 -8.54 4.93
N HIS A 41 7.56 -9.03 5.13
CA HIS A 41 8.64 -8.91 4.14
C HIS A 41 8.30 -9.58 2.79
N TRP A 42 7.59 -10.70 2.81
CA TRP A 42 7.13 -11.40 1.61
C TRP A 42 6.28 -10.49 0.69
N ALA A 43 5.44 -9.63 1.27
CA ALA A 43 4.60 -8.71 0.50
C ALA A 43 5.45 -7.65 -0.21
N TRP A 44 6.51 -7.18 0.45
CA TRP A 44 7.47 -6.24 -0.13
C TRP A 44 8.30 -6.90 -1.23
N GLU A 45 8.72 -8.15 -1.05
CA GLU A 45 9.42 -8.92 -2.08
C GLU A 45 8.55 -9.10 -3.34
N HIS A 46 7.26 -9.42 -3.19
CA HIS A 46 6.36 -9.50 -4.35
C HIS A 46 6.15 -8.15 -5.03
N TYR A 47 6.10 -7.05 -4.27
CA TYR A 47 6.05 -5.70 -4.85
C TYR A 47 7.30 -5.42 -5.71
N LEU A 48 8.50 -5.66 -5.18
CA LEU A 48 9.75 -5.49 -5.92
C LEU A 48 9.82 -6.39 -7.16
N ASN A 49 9.41 -7.65 -7.02
CA ASN A 49 9.35 -8.60 -8.14
C ASN A 49 8.36 -8.11 -9.22
N GLY A 50 7.24 -7.50 -8.84
CA GLY A 50 6.30 -6.88 -9.78
C GLY A 50 6.93 -5.69 -10.52
N CYS A 51 7.59 -4.79 -9.79
CA CYS A 51 8.30 -3.65 -10.39
C CYS A 51 9.41 -4.07 -11.36
N ALA A 52 10.14 -5.15 -11.05
CA ALA A 52 11.20 -5.67 -11.91
C ALA A 52 10.68 -6.30 -13.21
N ASN A 53 9.41 -6.71 -13.25
CA ASN A 53 8.77 -7.34 -14.42
C ASN A 53 7.82 -6.38 -15.17
N HIS A 54 8.10 -5.08 -15.12
CA HIS A 54 7.32 -4.10 -15.88
C HIS A 54 7.46 -4.34 -17.40
N TRP A 55 6.34 -4.41 -18.11
CA TRP A 55 6.30 -4.50 -19.57
C TRP A 55 5.06 -3.78 -20.09
N MET A 56 5.09 -3.39 -21.35
CA MET A 56 4.02 -2.70 -22.06
C MET A 56 3.56 -3.52 -23.26
N PRO A 57 2.24 -3.68 -23.51
CA PRO A 57 1.73 -4.49 -24.62
C PRO A 57 2.24 -4.09 -26.01
N THR A 58 2.52 -2.80 -26.21
CA THR A 58 3.06 -2.25 -27.46
C THR A 58 4.51 -2.64 -27.74
N GLU A 59 5.21 -3.25 -26.78
CA GLU A 59 6.58 -3.76 -26.95
C GLU A 59 6.63 -5.07 -27.75
N VAL A 60 5.49 -5.78 -27.87
CA VAL A 60 5.38 -7.00 -28.66
C VAL A 60 4.79 -6.66 -30.05
N PRO A 61 5.57 -6.80 -31.14
CA PRO A 61 5.09 -6.46 -32.48
C PRO A 61 4.07 -7.47 -33.00
N MET A 62 2.89 -7.00 -33.41
CA MET A 62 1.77 -7.82 -33.89
C MET A 62 1.70 -7.96 -35.43
N THR A 63 2.70 -7.51 -36.18
CA THR A 63 2.64 -7.46 -37.66
C THR A 63 2.37 -8.85 -38.27
N LYS A 64 3.01 -9.90 -37.75
CA LYS A 64 2.82 -11.29 -38.24
C LYS A 64 1.47 -11.86 -37.85
N ASP A 65 0.97 -11.53 -36.67
CA ASP A 65 -0.35 -11.95 -36.19
C ASP A 65 -1.51 -11.34 -37.01
N ILE A 66 -1.25 -10.23 -37.71
CA ILE A 66 -2.24 -9.53 -38.55
C ILE A 66 -2.29 -10.07 -40.00
N GLU A 67 -1.22 -10.72 -40.46
CA GLU A 67 -1.16 -11.25 -41.83
C GLU A 67 -2.28 -12.27 -42.06
N THR A 68 -3.09 -12.04 -43.10
CA THR A 68 -4.26 -12.85 -43.51
C THR A 68 -3.87 -13.85 -44.60
#